data_AF-A0A924I055-F1
#
_entry.id   AF-A0A924I055-F1
#
_cell.length_a   1.000
_cell.length_b   1.000
_cell.length_c   1.000
_cell.angle_alpha   90.00
_cell.angle_beta   90.00
_cell.angle_gamma   90.00
#
_symmetry.space_group_name_H-M   'P 1'
#
loop_
_entity.id
_entity.type
_entity.pdbx_description
1 polymer ?
#
loop_
_entity_poly.entity_id
_entity_poly.type
_entity_poly.pdbx_seq_one_letter_code
_entity_poly.pdbx_strand_id
1 'polypeptide(L)'
;MAVQYTDLEQQFICDLYHPIAGTIRHIALLSSSLQLGIAFTANAVSNVLTFSIAQPFQTGARLRCTSTATLPTPLVAGVDYFAIRLTATTFKVSATLGGAEIDLMDAGSGTLTINEQALGPKDPIAVLLSKEFAPFPGYTARFPITDAGPAAMVQGKAQKTKLVIIANNGTTDISIGYYLVIRGGSATIGDAVMAAHGLDPLASLLTVIVGETRGLNYVMRGA
;
A
#
# COMPACT_ATOMS: atom_id res chain seq x y z
N MET A 1 -22.69 3.12 35.06
CA MET A 1 -21.35 2.51 35.26
C MET A 1 -21.06 1.72 33.99
N ALA A 2 -20.03 2.06 33.21
CA ALA A 2 -19.67 1.24 32.05
C ALA A 2 -19.25 -0.13 32.58
N VAL A 3 -19.84 -1.20 32.05
CA VAL A 3 -19.45 -2.57 32.42
C VAL A 3 -17.97 -2.72 32.07
N GLN A 4 -17.12 -2.94 33.08
CA GLN A 4 -15.72 -3.26 32.88
C GLN A 4 -15.61 -4.77 32.72
N TYR A 5 -15.21 -5.23 31.54
CA TYR A 5 -14.89 -6.64 31.32
C TYR A 5 -13.67 -7.01 32.15
N THR A 6 -13.72 -8.17 32.80
CA THR A 6 -12.56 -8.78 33.46
C THR A 6 -11.46 -9.10 32.44
N ASP A 7 -10.21 -9.20 32.90
CA ASP A 7 -9.07 -9.55 32.03
C ASP A 7 -9.31 -10.84 31.23
N LEU A 8 -9.95 -11.85 31.84
CA LEU A 8 -10.30 -13.10 31.19
C LEU A 8 -11.36 -12.92 30.10
N GLU A 9 -12.39 -12.10 30.35
CA GLU A 9 -13.40 -11.78 29.34
C GLU A 9 -12.79 -11.01 28.17
N GLN A 10 -11.89 -10.06 28.44
CA GLN A 10 -11.19 -9.31 27.39
C GLN A 10 -10.30 -10.24 26.54
N GLN A 11 -9.55 -11.15 27.17
CA GLN A 11 -8.74 -12.15 26.47
C GLN A 11 -9.61 -13.07 25.62
N PHE A 12 -10.71 -13.57 26.17
CA PHE A 12 -11.67 -14.42 25.45
C PHE A 12 -12.24 -13.71 24.22
N ILE A 13 -12.64 -12.44 24.37
CA ILE A 13 -13.13 -11.63 23.25
C ILE A 13 -12.03 -11.45 22.19
N CYS A 14 -10.79 -11.19 22.60
CA CYS A 14 -9.66 -11.06 21.67
C CYS A 14 -9.38 -12.36 20.91
N ASP A 15 -9.45 -13.52 21.57
CA ASP A 15 -9.30 -14.83 20.95
C ASP A 15 -10.45 -15.17 19.99
N LEU A 16 -11.66 -14.70 20.30
CA LEU A 16 -12.83 -14.89 19.43
C LEU A 16 -12.72 -14.05 18.15
N TYR A 17 -12.27 -12.79 18.25
CA TYR A 17 -12.06 -11.94 17.08
C TYR A 17 -10.85 -12.34 16.25
N HIS A 18 -9.80 -12.84 16.90
CA HIS A 18 -8.56 -13.27 16.26
C HIS A 18 -8.29 -14.72 16.68
N PRO A 19 -8.71 -15.71 15.87
CA PRO A 19 -8.54 -17.12 16.20
C PRO A 19 -7.09 -17.47 16.56
N ILE A 20 -6.92 -18.48 17.40
CA ILE A 20 -5.58 -18.92 17.83
C ILE A 20 -4.81 -19.52 16.65
N ALA A 21 -5.47 -20.32 15.81
CA ALA A 21 -4.87 -20.99 14.66
C ALA A 21 -5.74 -20.93 13.40
N GLY A 22 -5.16 -21.31 12.25
CA GLY A 22 -5.74 -21.18 10.92
C GLY A 22 -5.29 -19.90 10.22
N THR A 23 -5.52 -19.76 8.92
CA THR A 23 -5.15 -18.52 8.19
C THR A 23 -6.04 -17.37 8.66
N ILE A 24 -5.50 -16.55 9.56
CA ILE A 24 -6.24 -15.44 10.17
C ILE A 24 -6.18 -14.21 9.26
N ARG A 25 -4.99 -13.92 8.70
CA ARG A 25 -4.73 -12.75 7.84
C ARG A 25 -3.41 -12.90 7.10
N HIS A 26 -3.18 -12.01 6.15
CA HIS A 26 -1.90 -11.83 5.46
C HIS A 26 -1.36 -10.42 5.72
N ILE A 27 -0.05 -10.29 5.89
CA ILE A 27 0.64 -9.02 6.02
C ILE A 27 1.39 -8.74 4.72
N ALA A 28 1.01 -7.67 4.05
CA ALA A 28 1.70 -7.15 2.88
C ALA A 28 2.62 -5.98 3.27
N LEU A 29 3.80 -5.91 2.65
CA LEU A 29 4.78 -4.85 2.88
C LEU A 29 4.65 -3.78 1.80
N LEU A 30 4.55 -2.52 2.22
CA LEU A 30 4.31 -1.40 1.32
C LEU A 30 5.40 -0.34 1.46
N SER A 31 5.82 0.22 0.32
CA SER A 31 6.74 1.35 0.28
C SER A 31 6.02 2.66 0.62
N SER A 32 6.69 3.55 1.34
CA SER A 32 6.25 4.95 1.51
C SER A 32 7.03 5.94 0.66
N SER A 33 7.93 5.47 -0.20
CA SER A 33 8.66 6.34 -1.12
C SER A 33 7.70 6.94 -2.13
N LEU A 34 7.75 8.26 -2.32
CA LEU A 34 6.92 9.00 -3.28
C LEU A 34 7.78 9.57 -4.39
N GLN A 35 7.28 9.51 -5.62
CA GLN A 35 7.84 10.27 -6.73
C GLN A 35 7.13 11.60 -6.83
N LEU A 36 7.87 12.70 -6.71
CA LEU A 36 7.34 14.06 -6.68
C LEU A 36 8.05 14.91 -7.74
N GLY A 37 7.30 15.81 -8.37
CA GLY A 37 7.84 16.76 -9.36
C GLY A 37 8.39 16.10 -10.61
N ILE A 38 7.96 14.87 -10.94
CA ILE A 38 8.51 14.14 -12.08
C ILE A 38 7.91 14.70 -13.37
N ALA A 39 8.79 15.18 -14.26
CA ALA A 39 8.38 15.74 -15.54
C ALA A 39 7.83 14.67 -16.50
N PHE A 40 6.78 15.03 -17.24
CA PHE A 40 6.22 14.21 -18.31
C PHE A 40 5.80 15.04 -19.52
N THR A 41 5.57 14.39 -20.65
CA THR A 41 4.89 14.97 -21.81
C THR A 41 3.59 14.24 -22.07
N ALA A 42 2.56 14.94 -22.56
CA ALA A 42 1.26 14.36 -22.89
C ALA A 42 1.04 14.33 -24.40
N ASN A 43 0.38 13.29 -24.90
CA ASN A 43 -0.05 13.19 -26.29
C ASN A 43 -1.57 13.04 -26.36
N ALA A 44 -2.25 14.04 -26.90
CA ALA A 44 -3.71 14.09 -27.03
C ALA A 44 -4.29 13.05 -28.02
N VAL A 45 -3.50 12.58 -28.99
CA VAL A 45 -3.97 11.59 -29.97
C VAL A 45 -4.00 10.19 -29.37
N SER A 46 -3.10 9.88 -28.44
CA SER A 46 -2.96 8.55 -27.84
C SER A 46 -3.33 8.46 -26.37
N ASN A 47 -3.60 9.60 -25.73
CA ASN A 47 -3.83 9.75 -24.28
C ASN A 47 -2.65 9.29 -23.41
N VAL A 48 -1.45 9.22 -23.99
CA VAL A 48 -0.25 8.71 -23.31
C VAL A 48 0.53 9.84 -22.67
N LEU A 49 0.84 9.67 -21.39
CA LEU A 49 1.84 10.42 -20.63
C LEU A 49 3.18 9.68 -20.72
N THR A 50 4.23 10.40 -21.11
CA THR A 50 5.57 9.84 -21.32
C THR A 50 6.59 10.47 -20.39
N PHE A 51 7.38 9.63 -19.73
CA PHE A 51 8.47 9.99 -18.83
C PHE A 51 9.82 9.66 -19.47
N SER A 52 10.84 10.51 -19.25
CA SER A 52 12.20 10.26 -19.76
C SER A 52 12.93 9.14 -19.02
N ILE A 53 12.47 8.78 -17.81
CA ILE A 53 13.05 7.74 -16.96
C ILE A 53 11.92 6.84 -16.46
N ALA A 54 12.23 5.55 -16.29
CA ALA A 54 11.32 4.56 -15.73
C ALA A 54 10.76 5.01 -14.37
N GLN A 55 9.44 4.95 -14.23
CA GLN A 55 8.72 5.28 -13.00
C GLN A 55 8.20 4.00 -12.33
N PRO A 56 8.19 3.95 -10.98
CA PRO A 56 7.76 2.79 -10.21
C PRO A 56 6.24 2.69 -10.06
N PHE A 57 5.46 3.63 -10.62
CA PHE A 57 4.01 3.64 -10.49
C PHE A 57 3.41 2.33 -11.02
N GLN A 58 2.53 1.72 -10.24
CA GLN A 58 1.69 0.61 -10.70
C GLN A 58 0.30 1.13 -11.07
N THR A 59 -0.43 0.36 -11.88
CA THR A 59 -1.83 0.65 -12.18
C THR A 59 -2.62 0.77 -10.86
N GLY A 60 -3.43 1.83 -10.75
CA GLY A 60 -4.16 2.16 -9.52
C GLY A 60 -3.43 3.11 -8.56
N ALA A 61 -2.15 3.45 -8.81
CA ALA A 61 -1.46 4.48 -8.04
C ALA A 61 -2.15 5.84 -8.18
N ARG A 62 -2.28 6.57 -7.06
CA ARG A 62 -2.90 7.89 -7.03
C ARG A 62 -1.89 8.97 -7.41
N LEU A 63 -2.18 9.68 -8.50
CA LEU A 63 -1.29 10.65 -9.11
C LEU A 63 -2.00 12.01 -9.25
N ARG A 64 -1.24 13.09 -9.05
CA ARG A 64 -1.73 14.46 -9.21
C ARG A 64 -0.85 15.22 -10.18
N CYS A 65 -1.44 15.65 -11.29
CA CYS A 65 -0.75 16.43 -12.31
C CYS A 65 -0.72 17.91 -11.94
N THR A 66 0.39 18.56 -12.26
CA THR A 66 0.61 20.00 -12.13
C THR A 66 1.28 20.54 -13.38
N SER A 67 1.12 21.84 -13.65
CA SER A 67 1.78 22.55 -14.75
C SER A 67 2.22 23.93 -14.28
N THR A 68 3.29 24.46 -14.86
CA THR A 68 3.68 25.87 -14.70
C THR A 68 2.84 26.81 -15.58
N ALA A 69 2.06 26.28 -16.51
CA ALA A 69 1.13 27.03 -17.36
C ALA A 69 -0.21 26.29 -17.41
N THR A 70 -0.51 25.55 -18.49
CA THR A 70 -1.77 24.82 -18.64
C THR A 70 -1.56 23.31 -18.53
N LEU A 71 -2.47 22.63 -17.82
CA LEU A 71 -2.55 21.17 -17.85
C LEU A 71 -3.24 20.70 -19.14
N PRO A 72 -2.95 19.48 -19.62
CA PRO A 72 -3.71 18.82 -20.68
C PRO A 72 -5.21 18.79 -20.34
N THR A 73 -6.09 19.32 -21.18
CA THR A 73 -7.55 19.20 -20.96
C THR A 73 -7.97 17.73 -21.09
N PRO A 74 -8.81 17.14 -20.21
CA PRO A 74 -9.57 17.75 -19.10
C PRO A 74 -8.92 17.57 -17.71
N LEU A 75 -7.60 17.43 -17.62
CA LEU A 75 -6.92 17.32 -16.34
C LEU A 75 -6.98 18.65 -15.57
N VAL A 76 -7.32 18.57 -14.29
CA VAL A 76 -7.50 19.72 -13.42
C VAL A 76 -6.48 19.66 -12.28
N ALA A 77 -5.86 20.81 -11.98
CA ALA A 77 -4.92 20.90 -10.87
C ALA A 77 -5.62 20.62 -9.53
N GLY A 78 -4.95 19.88 -8.65
CA GLY A 78 -5.51 19.50 -7.35
C GLY A 78 -6.45 18.29 -7.37
N VAL A 79 -6.77 17.75 -8.56
CA VAL A 79 -7.55 16.51 -8.70
C VAL A 79 -6.60 15.32 -8.76
N ASP A 80 -7.00 14.25 -8.06
CA ASP A 80 -6.29 12.98 -8.07
C ASP A 80 -6.84 12.08 -9.18
N TYR A 81 -5.92 11.49 -9.92
CA TYR A 81 -6.16 10.52 -10.97
C TYR A 81 -5.50 9.19 -10.63
N PHE A 82 -5.91 8.12 -11.30
CA PHE A 82 -5.32 6.80 -11.11
C PHE A 82 -4.46 6.42 -12.32
N ALA A 83 -3.26 5.92 -12.06
CA ALA A 83 -2.35 5.48 -13.10
C ALA A 83 -2.92 4.25 -13.83
N ILE A 84 -2.76 4.23 -15.16
CA ILE A 84 -2.90 3.04 -16.00
C ILE A 84 -1.53 2.81 -16.63
N ARG A 85 -0.80 1.82 -16.12
CA ARG A 85 0.57 1.53 -16.58
C ARG A 85 0.53 0.82 -17.93
N LEU A 86 1.23 1.37 -18.93
CA LEU A 86 1.47 0.68 -20.21
C LEU A 86 2.87 0.06 -20.23
N THR A 87 3.87 0.85 -19.84
CA THR A 87 5.26 0.41 -19.67
C THR A 87 5.86 1.07 -18.42
N ALA A 88 7.17 0.99 -18.21
CA ALA A 88 7.83 1.72 -17.14
C ALA A 88 7.95 3.24 -17.43
N THR A 89 7.84 3.67 -18.69
CA THR A 89 7.99 5.08 -19.09
C THR A 89 6.74 5.67 -19.72
N THR A 90 5.71 4.86 -19.99
CA THR A 90 4.45 5.31 -20.60
C THR A 90 3.26 4.89 -19.77
N PHE A 91 2.35 5.84 -19.54
CA PHE A 91 1.20 5.70 -18.67
C PHE A 91 0.00 6.42 -19.28
N LYS A 92 -1.20 6.00 -18.92
CA LYS A 92 -2.43 6.78 -19.05
C LYS A 92 -2.98 7.08 -17.66
N VAL A 93 -4.04 7.88 -17.59
CA VAL A 93 -4.72 8.19 -16.33
C VAL A 93 -6.22 7.98 -16.46
N SER A 94 -6.87 7.60 -15.36
CA SER A 94 -8.32 7.51 -15.22
C SER A 94 -8.84 8.39 -14.09
N ALA A 95 -10.08 8.86 -14.20
CA ALA A 95 -10.75 9.65 -13.15
C ALA A 95 -11.24 8.78 -11.99
N THR A 96 -11.48 7.49 -12.23
CA THR A 96 -11.92 6.52 -11.24
C THR A 96 -10.97 5.32 -11.21
N LEU A 97 -10.85 4.68 -10.05
CA LEU A 97 -9.98 3.52 -9.86
C LEU A 97 -10.48 2.35 -10.74
N GLY A 98 -9.63 1.85 -11.64
CA GLY A 98 -10.01 0.83 -12.61
C GLY A 98 -10.96 1.31 -13.71
N GLY A 99 -11.18 2.62 -13.82
CA GLY A 99 -11.99 3.24 -14.87
C GLY A 99 -11.28 3.31 -16.23
N ALA A 100 -12.00 3.80 -17.23
CA ALA A 100 -11.45 4.06 -18.55
C ALA A 100 -10.39 5.17 -18.52
N GLU A 101 -9.50 5.16 -19.52
CA GLU A 101 -8.57 6.26 -19.74
C GLU A 101 -9.31 7.58 -20.00
N ILE A 102 -8.71 8.67 -19.54
CA ILE A 102 -9.17 10.01 -19.87
C ILE A 102 -8.75 10.35 -21.30
N ASP A 103 -9.71 10.82 -22.09
CA ASP A 103 -9.45 11.36 -23.41
C ASP A 103 -8.90 12.79 -23.30
N LEU A 104 -7.66 12.99 -23.75
CA LEU A 104 -6.97 14.27 -23.68
C LEU A 104 -7.26 15.08 -24.94
N MET A 105 -7.70 16.33 -24.79
CA MET A 105 -8.06 17.20 -25.91
C MET A 105 -6.88 18.05 -26.40
N ASP A 106 -5.87 18.23 -25.56
CA ASP A 106 -4.64 18.95 -25.87
C ASP A 106 -3.45 18.37 -25.08
N ALA A 107 -2.23 18.83 -25.40
CA ALA A 107 -1.01 18.36 -24.76
C ALA A 107 -0.62 19.16 -23.50
N GLY A 108 -1.40 20.17 -23.10
CA GLY A 108 -1.00 21.18 -22.12
C GLY A 108 0.16 22.05 -22.59
N SER A 109 0.68 22.89 -21.69
CA SER A 109 1.83 23.75 -21.95
C SER A 109 2.65 23.99 -20.69
N GLY A 110 3.86 24.54 -20.84
CA GLY A 110 4.80 24.71 -19.73
C GLY A 110 5.41 23.39 -19.26
N THR A 111 5.94 23.38 -18.04
CA THR A 111 6.53 22.18 -17.45
C THR A 111 5.43 21.39 -16.76
N LEU A 112 5.02 20.27 -17.36
CA LEU A 112 4.09 19.32 -16.76
C LEU A 112 4.83 18.42 -15.79
N THR A 113 4.32 18.29 -14.57
CA THR A 113 4.88 17.43 -13.54
C THR A 113 3.80 16.60 -12.88
N ILE A 114 4.18 15.43 -12.37
CA ILE A 114 3.29 14.54 -11.62
C ILE A 114 3.81 14.32 -10.21
N ASN A 115 2.88 14.25 -9.27
CA ASN A 115 3.15 13.98 -7.88
C ASN A 115 2.33 12.78 -7.44
N GLU A 116 3.01 11.73 -7.03
CA GLU A 116 2.37 10.58 -6.41
C GLU A 116 1.86 10.95 -5.02
N GLN A 117 0.64 10.54 -4.69
CA GLN A 117 0.02 10.85 -3.41
C GLN A 117 0.35 9.78 -2.37
N ALA A 118 0.58 10.20 -1.13
CA ALA A 118 0.76 9.30 0.01
C ALA A 118 -0.47 8.41 0.21
N LEU A 119 -0.27 7.19 0.72
CA LEU A 119 -1.38 6.30 1.06
C LEU A 119 -2.14 6.79 2.29
N GLY A 120 -3.45 6.59 2.28
CA GLY A 120 -4.35 6.87 3.39
C GLY A 120 -5.05 5.61 3.91
N PRO A 121 -5.45 5.54 5.19
CA PRO A 121 -6.14 4.38 5.76
C PRO A 121 -7.48 4.02 5.09
N LYS A 122 -8.09 4.99 4.39
CA LYS A 122 -9.35 4.83 3.67
C LYS A 122 -9.17 4.49 2.19
N ASP A 123 -7.92 4.40 1.71
CA ASP A 123 -7.67 4.11 0.31
C ASP A 123 -8.18 2.68 -0.02
N PRO A 124 -8.78 2.49 -1.21
CA PRO A 124 -9.16 1.17 -1.68
C PRO A 124 -7.96 0.23 -1.77
N ILE A 125 -8.19 -1.07 -1.59
CA ILE A 125 -7.12 -2.08 -1.61
C ILE A 125 -6.22 -1.97 -2.83
N ALA A 126 -6.77 -1.78 -4.03
CA ALA A 126 -5.95 -1.71 -5.24
C ALA A 126 -5.02 -0.48 -5.27
N VAL A 127 -5.38 0.61 -4.60
CA VAL A 127 -4.48 1.78 -4.41
C VAL A 127 -3.37 1.44 -3.42
N LEU A 128 -3.70 0.74 -2.33
CA LEU A 128 -2.70 0.31 -1.36
C LEU A 128 -1.70 -0.68 -1.97
N LEU A 129 -2.22 -1.64 -2.75
CA LEU A 129 -1.42 -2.66 -3.44
C LEU A 129 -0.59 -2.10 -4.59
N SER A 130 -0.90 -0.91 -5.12
CA SER A 130 -0.03 -0.25 -6.08
C SER A 130 1.34 0.11 -5.49
N LYS A 131 1.48 0.06 -4.17
CA LYS A 131 2.71 0.28 -3.40
C LYS A 131 3.25 -0.98 -2.71
N GLU A 132 2.60 -2.12 -2.91
CA GLU A 132 3.12 -3.39 -2.41
C GLU A 132 4.45 -3.70 -3.10
N PHE A 133 5.43 -4.18 -2.34
CA PHE A 133 6.70 -4.57 -2.91
C PHE A 133 6.50 -5.73 -3.91
N ALA A 134 7.15 -5.62 -5.07
CA ALA A 134 7.31 -6.76 -5.96
C ALA A 134 8.11 -7.87 -5.24
N PRO A 135 7.99 -9.14 -5.68
CA PRO A 135 8.74 -10.22 -5.08
C PRO A 135 10.24 -9.93 -5.02
N PHE A 136 10.83 -10.12 -3.83
CA PHE A 136 12.27 -10.02 -3.60
C PHE A 136 12.74 -11.18 -2.70
N PRO A 137 14.05 -11.47 -2.63
CA PRO A 137 14.54 -12.55 -1.76
C PRO A 137 14.19 -12.28 -0.29
N GLY A 138 13.30 -13.11 0.27
CA GLY A 138 12.74 -12.95 1.61
C GLY A 138 11.31 -12.39 1.66
N TYR A 139 10.74 -12.02 0.50
CA TYR A 139 9.34 -11.68 0.31
C TYR A 139 8.87 -12.18 -1.06
N THR A 140 8.52 -13.46 -1.12
CA THR A 140 7.98 -14.10 -2.34
C THR A 140 6.45 -14.28 -2.28
N ALA A 141 5.89 -14.13 -1.08
CA ALA A 141 4.47 -14.11 -0.78
C ALA A 141 4.26 -13.23 0.46
N ARG A 142 3.04 -12.72 0.63
CA ARG A 142 2.64 -12.01 1.86
C ARG A 142 2.80 -12.93 3.07
N PHE A 143 3.14 -12.36 4.22
CA PHE A 143 3.35 -13.16 5.43
C PHE A 143 2.00 -13.62 5.99
N PRO A 144 1.70 -14.93 6.01
CA PRO A 144 0.46 -15.41 6.59
C PRO A 144 0.61 -15.43 8.12
N ILE A 145 -0.43 -15.00 8.83
CA ILE A 145 -0.57 -15.25 10.26
C ILE A 145 -1.47 -16.47 10.41
N THR A 146 -0.86 -17.64 10.56
CA THR A 146 -1.54 -18.93 10.69
C THR A 146 -1.71 -19.39 12.13
N ASP A 147 -0.96 -18.77 13.04
CA ASP A 147 -1.07 -18.98 14.47
C ASP A 147 -0.78 -17.64 15.15
N ALA A 148 -1.76 -17.13 15.89
CA ALA A 148 -1.63 -15.90 16.67
C ALA A 148 -1.28 -16.17 18.15
N GLY A 149 -1.32 -17.42 18.61
CA GLY A 149 -1.22 -17.77 20.03
C GLY A 149 -2.44 -17.30 20.84
N PRO A 150 -2.48 -17.58 22.15
CA PRO A 150 -3.52 -17.06 23.05
C PRO A 150 -3.35 -15.55 23.27
N ALA A 151 -4.46 -14.86 23.53
CA ALA A 151 -4.44 -13.46 23.94
C ALA A 151 -3.78 -13.29 25.32
N ALA A 152 -3.07 -12.17 25.50
CA ALA A 152 -2.48 -11.77 26.78
C ALA A 152 -2.87 -10.33 27.12
N MET A 153 -2.96 -10.02 28.42
CA MET A 153 -3.12 -8.63 28.87
C MET A 153 -1.78 -7.89 28.77
N VAL A 154 -1.78 -6.76 28.07
CA VAL A 154 -0.64 -5.85 28.00
C VAL A 154 -1.13 -4.43 28.18
N GLN A 155 -0.62 -3.74 29.21
CA GLN A 155 -1.02 -2.36 29.54
C GLN A 155 -2.55 -2.18 29.65
N GLY A 156 -3.24 -3.17 30.25
CA GLY A 156 -4.69 -3.12 30.46
C GLY A 156 -5.53 -3.39 29.21
N LYS A 157 -4.94 -3.93 28.13
CA LYS A 157 -5.68 -4.37 26.94
C LYS A 157 -5.32 -5.81 26.58
N ALA A 158 -6.33 -6.61 26.26
CA ALA A 158 -6.12 -7.92 25.66
C ALA A 158 -5.59 -7.77 24.23
N GLN A 159 -4.47 -8.41 23.95
CA GLN A 159 -3.86 -8.39 22.62
C GLN A 159 -3.07 -9.67 22.33
N LYS A 160 -2.85 -9.93 21.04
CA LYS A 160 -1.90 -10.92 20.52
C LYS A 160 -0.80 -10.19 19.78
N THR A 161 0.42 -10.69 19.87
CA THR A 161 1.57 -10.12 19.15
C THR A 161 2.24 -11.21 18.34
N LYS A 162 2.52 -10.92 17.07
CA LYS A 162 3.31 -11.79 16.21
C LYS A 162 4.44 -11.00 15.56
N LEU A 163 5.61 -11.62 15.52
CA LEU A 163 6.78 -11.07 14.86
C LEU A 163 6.75 -11.48 13.39
N VAL A 164 6.64 -10.52 12.49
CA VAL A 164 6.87 -10.73 11.06
C VAL A 164 8.36 -10.56 10.81
N ILE A 165 9.03 -11.65 10.44
CA ILE A 165 10.48 -11.67 10.18
C ILE A 165 10.72 -11.38 8.72
N ILE A 166 11.51 -10.35 8.44
CA ILE A 166 11.82 -9.87 7.10
C ILE A 166 13.33 -9.99 6.94
N ALA A 167 13.75 -10.92 6.07
CA ALA A 167 15.15 -11.06 5.67
C ALA A 167 15.35 -10.40 4.32
N ASN A 168 16.34 -9.52 4.19
CA ASN A 168 16.72 -8.97 2.89
C ASN A 168 17.94 -9.71 2.36
N ASN A 169 17.69 -10.79 1.61
CA ASN A 169 18.75 -11.54 0.93
C ASN A 169 18.94 -11.06 -0.53
N GLY A 170 18.43 -9.86 -0.84
CA GLY A 170 18.51 -9.25 -2.16
C GLY A 170 19.84 -8.53 -2.41
N THR A 171 19.82 -7.61 -3.36
CA THR A 171 21.00 -6.80 -3.75
C THR A 171 20.84 -5.32 -3.44
N THR A 172 19.67 -4.90 -2.98
CA THR A 172 19.36 -3.51 -2.63
C THR A 172 18.67 -3.43 -1.28
N ASP A 173 18.88 -2.33 -0.57
CA ASP A 173 18.19 -2.06 0.69
C ASP A 173 16.70 -1.88 0.45
N ILE A 174 15.90 -2.31 1.42
CA ILE A 174 14.44 -2.26 1.34
C ILE A 174 13.93 -1.37 2.45
N SER A 175 13.10 -0.39 2.10
CA SER A 175 12.58 0.59 3.03
C SER A 175 11.06 0.54 3.08
N ILE A 176 10.53 -0.05 4.15
CA ILE A 176 9.10 -0.29 4.35
C ILE A 176 8.53 0.85 5.20
N GLY A 177 7.47 1.50 4.72
CA GLY A 177 6.82 2.59 5.47
C GLY A 177 5.43 2.26 5.99
N TYR A 178 4.78 1.26 5.38
CA TYR A 178 3.50 0.75 5.82
C TYR A 178 3.49 -0.77 5.82
N TYR A 179 2.64 -1.35 6.63
CA TYR A 179 2.16 -2.70 6.39
C TYR A 179 0.65 -2.69 6.21
N LEU A 180 0.19 -3.57 5.34
CA LEU A 180 -1.21 -3.74 5.03
C LEU A 180 -1.67 -5.07 5.59
N VAL A 181 -2.68 -5.02 6.44
CA VAL A 181 -3.34 -6.19 7.00
C VAL A 181 -4.49 -6.58 6.09
N ILE A 182 -4.47 -7.80 5.58
CA ILE A 182 -5.52 -8.35 4.71
C ILE A 182 -6.19 -9.50 5.45
N ARG A 183 -7.45 -9.32 5.84
CA ARG A 183 -8.27 -10.36 6.49
C ARG A 183 -8.97 -11.19 5.41
N GLY A 184 -8.76 -12.51 5.47
CA GLY A 184 -9.04 -13.39 4.34
C GLY A 184 -8.05 -13.19 3.19
N GLY A 185 -8.47 -13.54 1.97
CA GLY A 185 -7.67 -13.40 0.76
C GLY A 185 -6.52 -14.41 0.64
N SER A 186 -5.66 -14.21 -0.36
CA SER A 186 -4.48 -15.04 -0.61
C SER A 186 -3.18 -14.42 -0.09
N ALA A 187 -2.16 -15.27 0.08
CA ALA A 187 -0.77 -14.84 0.26
C ALA A 187 -0.14 -14.28 -1.04
N THR A 188 -0.86 -14.38 -2.17
CA THR A 188 -0.43 -13.87 -3.47
C THR A 188 -0.25 -12.35 -3.43
N ILE A 189 0.96 -11.88 -3.78
CA ILE A 189 1.28 -10.46 -3.92
C ILE A 189 0.41 -9.85 -5.03
N GLY A 190 -0.12 -8.64 -4.78
CA GLY A 190 -1.02 -7.94 -5.69
C GLY A 190 -2.46 -8.44 -5.72
N ASP A 191 -2.79 -9.56 -5.05
CA ASP A 191 -4.18 -10.03 -4.97
C ASP A 191 -5.03 -9.05 -4.16
N ALA A 192 -6.10 -8.56 -4.78
CA ALA A 192 -7.05 -7.62 -4.20
C ALA A 192 -8.28 -8.32 -3.60
N VAL A 193 -8.40 -9.65 -3.71
CA VAL A 193 -9.50 -10.41 -3.12
C VAL A 193 -9.29 -10.55 -1.61
N MET A 194 -10.28 -10.12 -0.84
CA MET A 194 -10.22 -10.07 0.63
C MET A 194 -11.63 -9.99 1.22
N ALA A 195 -11.75 -10.27 2.52
CA ALA A 195 -12.98 -9.96 3.26
C ALA A 195 -12.95 -8.54 3.84
N ALA A 196 -11.77 -8.11 4.31
CA ALA A 196 -11.53 -6.75 4.78
C ALA A 196 -10.02 -6.46 4.81
N HIS A 197 -9.64 -5.18 4.85
CA HIS A 197 -8.25 -4.76 4.98
C HIS A 197 -8.08 -3.58 5.94
N GLY A 198 -6.83 -3.30 6.33
CA GLY A 198 -6.44 -2.13 7.11
C GLY A 198 -4.99 -1.75 6.83
N LEU A 199 -4.75 -0.46 6.61
CA LEU A 199 -3.40 0.09 6.45
C LEU A 199 -2.90 0.59 7.80
N ASP A 200 -1.73 0.15 8.19
CA ASP A 200 -1.05 0.63 9.40
C ASP A 200 0.28 1.30 9.02
N PRO A 201 0.46 2.61 9.32
CA PRO A 201 1.73 3.27 9.14
C PRO A 201 2.74 2.81 10.19
N LEU A 202 3.99 2.66 9.78
CA LEU A 202 5.08 2.45 10.72
C LEU A 202 5.47 3.78 11.36
N ALA A 203 5.75 3.77 12.66
CA ALA A 203 6.17 4.96 13.41
C ALA A 203 7.46 5.59 12.84
N SER A 204 8.28 4.76 12.20
CA SER A 204 9.45 5.14 11.42
C SER A 204 9.63 4.14 10.28
N LEU A 205 10.27 4.57 9.19
CA LEU A 205 10.64 3.69 8.09
C LEU A 205 11.47 2.50 8.59
N LEU A 206 11.04 1.29 8.26
CA LEU A 206 11.78 0.07 8.53
C LEU A 206 12.69 -0.21 7.34
N THR A 207 13.94 0.25 7.43
CA THR A 207 14.99 -0.11 6.46
C THR A 207 15.61 -1.44 6.85
N VAL A 208 15.59 -2.40 5.93
CA VAL A 208 16.26 -3.71 6.06
C VAL A 208 17.40 -3.71 5.05
N ILE A 209 18.63 -3.59 5.55
CA ILE A 209 19.82 -3.51 4.71
C ILE A 209 20.09 -4.88 4.08
N VAL A 210 20.76 -4.92 2.93
CA VAL A 210 21.19 -6.18 2.31
C VAL A 210 21.96 -7.06 3.30
N GLY A 211 21.54 -8.33 3.43
CA GLY A 211 22.09 -9.31 4.37
C GLY A 211 21.52 -9.22 5.79
N GLU A 212 20.65 -8.25 6.07
CA GLU A 212 20.04 -8.08 7.39
C GLU A 212 18.73 -8.88 7.51
N THR A 213 18.40 -9.24 8.76
CA THR A 213 17.06 -9.69 9.13
C THR A 213 16.50 -8.78 10.20
N ARG A 214 15.30 -8.22 9.97
CA ARG A 214 14.59 -7.38 10.93
C ARG A 214 13.21 -7.94 11.23
N GLY A 215 12.68 -7.56 12.38
CA GLY A 215 11.35 -7.93 12.84
C GLY A 215 10.39 -6.75 12.81
N LEU A 216 9.16 -7.00 12.36
CA LEU A 216 8.02 -6.09 12.48
C LEU A 216 7.03 -6.70 13.49
N ASN A 217 6.80 -6.00 14.59
CA ASN A 217 5.84 -6.43 15.59
C ASN A 217 4.43 -6.09 15.12
N TYR A 218 3.66 -7.12 14.81
CA TYR A 218 2.26 -7.01 14.48
C TYR A 218 1.39 -7.28 15.71
N VAL A 219 0.56 -6.30 16.09
CA VAL A 219 -0.29 -6.38 17.28
C VAL A 219 -1.76 -6.45 16.88
N MET A 220 -2.44 -7.46 17.39
CA MET A 220 -3.86 -7.71 17.19
C MET A 220 -4.56 -7.43 18.51
N ARG A 221 -5.35 -6.36 18.57
CA ARG A 221 -6.06 -5.99 19.80
C ARG A 221 -7.48 -6.55 19.80
N GLY A 222 -7.96 -6.93 20.97
CA GLY A 222 -9.40 -7.08 21.22
C GLY A 222 -10.11 -5.74 21.07
N ALA A 223 -11.40 -5.79 20.79
CA ALA A 223 -12.26 -4.60 20.75
C ALA A 223 -12.29 -3.89 22.11
#